data_AF-A0A6I2VZ70-F1
#
_entry.id   AF-A0A6I2VZ70-F1
#
_cell.length_a   1.000
_cell.length_b   1.000
_cell.length_c   1.000
_cell.angle_alpha   90.00
_cell.angle_beta   90.00
_cell.angle_gamma   90.00
#
_symmetry.space_group_name_H-M   'P 1'
#
loop_
_entity.id
_entity.type
_entity.pdbx_description
1 polymer ?
#
loop_
_entity_poly.entity_id
_entity_poly.type
_entity_poly.pdbx_seq_one_letter_code
_entity_poly.pdbx_strand_id
1 'polypeptide(L)'
;MKNDQSGALALVGSGEYLPKLQALEQELLRLGISRGKSKTYIQIPTAAGKEGDDRLDFWRQRGAEQGARIGCEVKYLPVLTRDDAHNPQWIEEIKNAGLIYFSGGDPVHLCEIFSQTPMWQAIVSAWQEGASLAGCSAGAMAFGGKIIGIRRSQMSDGLSLLPEIEVIPHYDKFLGWLPDRVAAAIVRKDANTALLGIDENTALVLTDKWHKYGSGNVHVLRGEFEISDEPFPIN
;
A
#
# COMPACT_ATOMS: atom_id res chain seq x y z
N MET A 1 -2.62 28.38 -6.84
CA MET A 1 -3.61 27.45 -7.44
C MET A 1 -3.42 26.14 -6.72
N LYS A 2 -4.38 25.68 -5.92
CA LYS A 2 -4.31 24.33 -5.33
C LYS A 2 -4.57 23.37 -6.49
N ASN A 3 -3.61 22.51 -6.82
CA ASN A 3 -3.84 21.44 -7.79
C ASN A 3 -4.89 20.50 -7.18
N ASP A 4 -6.08 20.45 -7.79
CA ASP A 4 -7.24 19.62 -7.42
C ASP A 4 -7.01 18.11 -7.68
N GLN A 5 -5.77 17.64 -7.59
CA GLN A 5 -5.42 16.25 -7.84
C GLN A 5 -5.10 15.52 -6.52
N SER A 6 -5.62 14.31 -6.38
CA SER A 6 -5.21 13.35 -5.34
C SER A 6 -3.71 13.10 -5.41
N GLY A 7 -3.08 12.84 -4.26
CA GLY A 7 -1.66 12.48 -4.18
C GLY A 7 -1.35 11.16 -4.87
N ALA A 8 -0.07 10.79 -4.93
CA ALA A 8 0.33 9.54 -5.56
C ALA A 8 -0.18 8.34 -4.75
N LEU A 9 -0.61 7.28 -5.44
CA LEU A 9 -1.04 6.02 -4.82
C LEU A 9 -0.15 4.87 -5.31
N ALA A 10 0.51 4.14 -4.41
CA ALA A 10 1.40 3.04 -4.78
C ALA A 10 0.92 1.68 -4.23
N LEU A 11 0.82 0.71 -5.13
CA LEU A 11 0.64 -0.71 -4.83
C LEU A 11 2.00 -1.41 -4.97
N VAL A 12 2.57 -1.84 -3.85
CA VAL A 12 3.95 -2.37 -3.80
C VAL A 12 3.92 -3.88 -3.59
N GLY A 13 4.65 -4.62 -4.44
CA GLY A 13 4.71 -6.09 -4.38
C GLY A 13 5.49 -6.59 -3.17
N SER A 14 6.66 -6.00 -2.90
CA SER A 14 7.45 -6.21 -1.67
C SER A 14 8.57 -5.18 -1.54
N GLY A 15 9.21 -5.14 -0.37
CA GLY A 15 10.48 -4.43 -0.18
C GLY A 15 10.34 -3.06 0.47
N GLU A 16 9.25 -2.85 1.21
CA GLU A 16 9.01 -1.64 1.97
C GLU A 16 10.15 -1.39 2.97
N TYR A 17 10.49 -0.11 3.11
CA TYR A 17 11.54 0.38 4.01
C TYR A 17 12.94 -0.18 3.72
N LEU A 18 13.17 -0.82 2.57
CA LEU A 18 14.48 -1.33 2.17
C LEU A 18 15.18 -0.37 1.21
N PRO A 19 16.54 -0.37 1.17
CA PRO A 19 17.30 0.48 0.27
C PRO A 19 16.88 0.37 -1.20
N LYS A 20 16.43 -0.81 -1.63
CA LYS A 20 16.02 -1.05 -3.02
C LYS A 20 14.76 -0.27 -3.45
N LEU A 21 13.87 0.06 -2.51
CA LEU A 21 12.69 0.92 -2.77
C LEU A 21 12.81 2.32 -2.16
N GLN A 22 13.99 2.71 -1.67
CA GLN A 22 14.18 4.03 -1.09
C GLN A 22 13.86 5.17 -2.04
N ALA A 23 14.30 5.09 -3.30
CA ALA A 23 14.02 6.14 -4.28
C ALA A 23 12.50 6.28 -4.55
N LEU A 24 11.74 5.17 -4.56
CA LEU A 24 10.28 5.21 -4.67
C LEU A 24 9.65 5.94 -3.48
N GLU A 25 9.99 5.51 -2.26
CA GLU A 25 9.39 6.09 -1.04
C GLU A 25 9.78 7.56 -0.87
N GLN A 26 11.01 7.92 -1.23
CA GLN A 26 11.49 9.31 -1.27
C GLN A 26 10.70 10.14 -2.29
N GLU A 27 10.46 9.62 -3.49
CA GLU A 27 9.70 10.33 -4.52
C GLU A 27 8.23 10.49 -4.13
N LEU A 28 7.61 9.45 -3.56
CA LEU A 28 6.24 9.55 -3.04
C LEU A 28 6.13 10.64 -1.97
N LEU A 29 7.09 10.70 -1.04
CA LEU A 29 7.14 11.76 -0.04
C LEU A 29 7.34 13.14 -0.68
N ARG A 30 8.25 13.25 -1.66
CA ARG A 30 8.50 14.50 -2.42
C ARG A 30 7.24 14.99 -3.12
N LEU A 31 6.47 14.10 -3.74
CA LEU A 31 5.20 14.42 -4.39
C LEU A 31 4.18 14.96 -3.39
N GLY A 32 4.06 14.36 -2.21
CA GLY A 32 3.20 14.89 -1.15
C GLY A 32 3.61 16.30 -0.71
N ILE A 33 4.91 16.53 -0.51
CA ILE A 33 5.46 17.85 -0.14
C ILE A 33 5.19 18.89 -1.23
N SER A 34 5.35 18.51 -2.50
CA SER A 34 5.08 19.42 -3.63
C SER A 34 3.62 19.89 -3.68
N ARG A 35 2.72 19.16 -3.01
CA ARG A 35 1.29 19.47 -2.88
C ARG A 35 0.94 20.19 -1.56
N GLY A 36 1.96 20.62 -0.80
CA GLY A 36 1.80 21.39 0.43
C GLY A 36 1.65 20.55 1.69
N LYS A 37 1.88 19.24 1.62
CA LYS A 37 1.96 18.38 2.82
C LYS A 37 3.31 18.49 3.51
N SER A 38 3.39 18.03 4.75
CA SER A 38 4.62 18.04 5.54
C SER A 38 5.64 16.98 5.09
N LYS A 39 6.92 17.15 5.46
CA LYS A 39 7.98 16.14 5.28
C LYS A 39 7.88 15.02 6.33
N THR A 40 6.67 14.52 6.56
CA THR A 40 6.36 13.49 7.54
C THR A 40 5.96 12.19 6.83
N TYR A 41 6.61 11.10 7.22
CA TYR A 41 6.40 9.76 6.75
C TYR A 41 5.67 8.94 7.83
N ILE A 42 4.36 8.77 7.66
CA ILE A 42 3.53 7.92 8.52
C ILE A 42 3.67 6.46 8.10
N GLN A 43 3.96 5.61 9.08
CA GLN A 43 4.16 4.16 8.90
C GLN A 43 3.17 3.39 9.77
N ILE A 44 2.35 2.55 9.14
CA ILE A 44 1.25 1.82 9.77
C ILE A 44 1.52 0.30 9.64
N PRO A 45 1.82 -0.39 10.75
CA PRO A 45 2.24 -1.79 10.76
C PRO A 45 1.09 -2.78 10.97
N THR A 46 -0.16 -2.34 10.86
CA THR A 46 -1.35 -3.08 11.32
C THR A 46 -1.46 -4.50 10.78
N ALA A 47 -1.06 -4.73 9.53
CA ALA A 47 -1.06 -6.07 8.95
C ALA A 47 -0.20 -7.06 9.77
N ALA A 48 0.88 -6.60 10.41
CA ALA A 48 1.74 -7.39 11.29
C ALA A 48 1.26 -7.44 12.76
N GLY A 49 0.10 -6.85 13.09
CA GLY A 49 -0.39 -6.71 14.46
C GLY A 49 -0.62 -8.02 15.23
N LYS A 50 -0.74 -9.15 14.51
CA LYS A 50 -0.89 -10.49 15.09
C LYS A 50 0.44 -11.25 15.25
N GLU A 51 1.57 -10.66 14.87
CA GLU A 51 2.88 -11.34 14.82
C GLU A 51 3.73 -11.17 16.09
N GLY A 52 3.23 -10.45 17.09
CA GLY A 52 3.89 -10.24 18.39
C GLY A 52 4.86 -9.04 18.44
N ASP A 53 5.29 -8.70 19.64
CA ASP A 53 6.05 -7.46 19.91
C ASP A 53 7.38 -7.38 19.16
N ASP A 54 8.14 -8.49 19.09
CA ASP A 54 9.41 -8.55 18.36
C ASP A 54 9.26 -8.16 16.88
N ARG A 55 8.14 -8.54 16.27
CA ARG A 55 7.84 -8.23 14.86
C ARG A 55 7.42 -6.78 14.68
N LEU A 56 6.66 -6.22 15.62
CA LEU A 56 6.31 -4.81 15.62
C LEU A 56 7.54 -3.93 15.84
N ASP A 57 8.45 -4.33 16.72
CA ASP A 57 9.73 -3.66 16.95
C ASP A 57 10.63 -3.71 15.73
N PHE A 58 10.68 -4.85 15.05
CA PHE A 58 11.38 -4.99 13.77
C PHE A 58 10.84 -4.01 12.72
N TRP A 59 9.53 -3.88 12.57
CA TRP A 59 8.92 -2.93 11.63
C TRP A 59 9.20 -1.48 12.00
N ARG A 60 9.10 -1.14 13.30
CA ARG A 60 9.44 0.18 13.83
C ARG A 60 10.89 0.55 13.52
N GLN A 61 11.84 -0.34 13.80
CA GLN A 61 13.26 -0.12 13.57
C GLN A 61 13.57 0.05 12.08
N ARG A 62 13.04 -0.82 11.22
CA ARG A 62 13.23 -0.73 9.77
C ARG A 62 12.68 0.57 9.18
N GLY A 63 11.47 0.93 9.61
CA GLY A 63 10.83 2.17 9.20
C GLY A 63 11.60 3.42 9.63
N ALA A 64 12.14 3.43 10.85
CA ALA A 64 12.99 4.50 11.35
C ALA A 64 14.31 4.63 10.56
N GLU A 65 14.98 3.51 10.27
CA GLU A 65 16.20 3.50 9.45
C GLU A 65 15.95 4.05 8.03
N GLN A 66 14.80 3.73 7.44
CA GLN A 66 14.41 4.28 6.16
C GLN A 66 14.18 5.79 6.22
N GLY A 67 13.46 6.25 7.25
CA GLY A 67 13.29 7.69 7.49
C GLY A 67 14.62 8.42 7.63
N ALA A 68 15.58 7.83 8.33
CA ALA A 68 16.93 8.37 8.45
C ALA A 68 17.67 8.44 7.10
N ARG A 69 17.55 7.41 6.26
CA ARG A 69 18.15 7.42 4.90
C ARG A 69 17.53 8.47 3.98
N ILE A 70 16.21 8.69 4.08
CA ILE A 70 15.48 9.71 3.31
C ILE A 70 15.68 11.13 3.91
N GLY A 71 15.99 11.20 5.19
CA GLY A 71 16.11 12.46 5.94
C GLY A 71 14.74 13.12 6.21
N CYS A 72 13.74 12.34 6.60
CA CYS A 72 12.39 12.81 6.94
C CYS A 72 11.99 12.48 8.39
N GLU A 73 10.97 13.16 8.89
CA GLU A 73 10.35 12.77 10.16
C GLU A 73 9.53 11.50 9.94
N VAL A 74 9.74 10.48 10.79
CA VAL A 74 8.91 9.27 10.79
C VAL A 74 7.94 9.30 11.95
N LYS A 75 6.67 9.06 11.66
CA LYS A 75 5.64 8.81 12.67
C LYS A 75 5.16 7.37 12.55
N TYR A 76 5.58 6.55 13.51
CA TYR A 76 5.17 5.16 13.60
C TYR A 76 3.85 5.07 14.37
N LEU A 77 2.78 4.65 13.70
CA LEU A 77 1.44 4.56 14.27
C LEU A 77 1.05 3.08 14.46
N PRO A 78 1.26 2.48 15.64
CA PRO A 78 0.92 1.08 15.91
C PRO A 78 -0.59 0.94 16.11
N VAL A 79 -1.37 1.02 15.02
CA VAL A 79 -2.81 0.77 15.03
C VAL A 79 -3.02 -0.75 15.07
N LEU A 80 -3.11 -1.32 16.27
CA LEU A 80 -3.14 -2.78 16.48
C LEU A 80 -4.54 -3.31 16.78
N THR A 81 -5.44 -2.41 17.20
CA THR A 81 -6.84 -2.70 17.51
C THR A 81 -7.76 -1.76 16.75
N ARG A 82 -9.05 -2.09 16.72
CA ARG A 82 -10.06 -1.22 16.10
C ARG A 82 -10.26 0.09 16.89
N ASP A 83 -10.05 0.09 18.20
CA ASP A 83 -10.13 1.28 19.03
C ASP A 83 -8.99 2.27 18.71
N ASP A 84 -7.81 1.76 18.38
CA ASP A 84 -6.69 2.58 17.93
C ASP A 84 -7.01 3.37 16.64
N ALA A 85 -7.83 2.79 15.75
CA ALA A 85 -8.32 3.45 14.53
C ALA A 85 -9.36 4.57 14.82
N HIS A 86 -9.66 4.84 16.09
CA HIS A 86 -10.46 5.97 16.56
C HIS A 86 -9.62 7.00 17.33
N ASN A 87 -8.30 6.84 17.41
CA ASN A 87 -7.42 7.76 18.12
C ASN A 87 -7.40 9.15 17.46
N PRO A 88 -7.92 10.20 18.13
CA PRO A 88 -8.06 11.54 17.52
C PRO A 88 -6.71 12.21 17.26
N GLN A 89 -5.67 11.90 18.06
CA GLN A 89 -4.34 12.47 17.86
C GLN A 89 -3.71 11.93 16.58
N TRP A 90 -3.75 10.60 16.37
CA TRP A 90 -3.20 9.98 15.16
C TRP A 90 -3.96 10.39 13.91
N ILE A 91 -5.28 10.54 14.01
CA ILE A 91 -6.10 11.08 12.93
C ILE A 91 -5.66 12.50 12.54
N GLU A 92 -5.32 13.34 13.52
CA GLU A 92 -4.83 14.69 13.23
C GLU A 92 -3.46 14.67 12.56
N GLU A 93 -2.55 13.78 13.00
CA GLU A 93 -1.24 13.61 12.38
C GLU A 93 -1.33 13.18 10.90
N ILE A 94 -2.31 12.32 10.58
CA ILE A 94 -2.54 11.80 9.22
C ILE A 94 -2.88 12.91 8.22
N LYS A 95 -3.69 13.90 8.61
CA LYS A 95 -4.23 14.91 7.69
C LYS A 95 -3.15 15.69 6.92
N ASN A 96 -2.01 15.92 7.56
CA ASN A 96 -0.93 16.72 6.98
C ASN A 96 0.31 15.91 6.54
N ALA A 97 0.25 14.59 6.60
CA ALA A 97 1.39 13.73 6.23
C ALA A 97 1.75 13.86 4.74
N GLY A 98 3.04 13.80 4.43
CA GLY A 98 3.51 13.76 3.04
C GLY A 98 3.38 12.37 2.43
N LEU A 99 3.62 11.33 3.23
CA LEU A 99 3.46 9.93 2.84
C LEU A 99 2.82 9.13 3.98
N ILE A 100 1.78 8.36 3.68
CA ILE A 100 1.16 7.37 4.55
C ILE A 100 1.41 5.99 3.95
N TYR A 101 1.93 5.05 4.74
CA TYR A 101 2.36 3.76 4.22
C TYR A 101 1.96 2.59 5.11
N PHE A 102 1.30 1.60 4.51
CA PHE A 102 0.94 0.34 5.14
C PHE A 102 1.96 -0.75 4.79
N SER A 103 2.59 -1.35 5.80
CA SER A 103 3.52 -2.47 5.60
C SER A 103 2.79 -3.81 5.41
N GLY A 104 3.56 -4.86 5.12
CA GLY A 104 3.07 -6.23 4.93
C GLY A 104 2.61 -6.94 6.20
N GLY A 105 1.99 -8.11 6.02
CA GLY A 105 1.43 -8.96 7.07
C GLY A 105 0.14 -9.66 6.63
N ASP A 106 -0.92 -9.55 7.42
CA ASP A 106 -2.27 -10.05 7.16
C ASP A 106 -3.20 -8.95 6.60
N PRO A 107 -3.60 -9.01 5.31
CA PRO A 107 -4.48 -8.00 4.70
C PRO A 107 -5.91 -8.03 5.27
N VAL A 108 -6.40 -9.20 5.69
CA VAL A 108 -7.76 -9.32 6.24
C VAL A 108 -7.83 -8.62 7.59
N HIS A 109 -6.81 -8.82 8.44
CA HIS A 109 -6.71 -8.14 9.72
C HIS A 109 -6.63 -6.62 9.58
N LEU A 110 -5.85 -6.13 8.61
CA LEU A 110 -5.80 -4.71 8.27
C LEU A 110 -7.21 -4.18 7.94
N CYS A 111 -7.94 -4.86 7.06
CA CYS A 111 -9.32 -4.48 6.72
C CYS A 111 -10.27 -4.51 7.93
N GLU A 112 -10.20 -5.53 8.78
CA GLU A 112 -11.01 -5.64 10.02
C GLU A 112 -10.83 -4.41 10.93
N ILE A 113 -9.60 -3.91 11.04
CA ILE A 113 -9.28 -2.75 11.87
C ILE A 113 -9.74 -1.45 11.22
N PHE A 114 -9.43 -1.22 9.94
CA PHE A 114 -9.64 0.09 9.31
C PHE A 114 -11.02 0.28 8.69
N SER A 115 -11.71 -0.79 8.29
CA SER A 115 -12.98 -0.65 7.57
C SER A 115 -14.01 0.15 8.38
N GLN A 116 -14.59 1.17 7.76
CA GLN A 116 -15.60 2.05 8.37
C GLN A 116 -15.12 2.75 9.66
N THR A 117 -13.84 3.11 9.73
CA THR A 117 -13.28 3.88 10.86
C THR A 117 -13.01 5.34 10.48
N PRO A 118 -13.02 6.27 11.45
CA PRO A 118 -12.68 7.67 11.19
C PRO A 118 -11.22 7.83 10.74
N MET A 119 -10.30 6.96 11.17
CA MET A 119 -8.93 6.98 10.68
C MET A 119 -8.82 6.60 9.21
N TRP A 120 -9.53 5.56 8.76
CA TRP A 120 -9.54 5.24 7.33
C TRP A 120 -10.11 6.39 6.49
N GLN A 121 -11.20 7.00 6.94
CA GLN A 121 -11.76 8.19 6.28
C GLN A 121 -10.72 9.32 6.20
N ALA A 122 -10.00 9.59 7.29
CA ALA A 122 -8.95 10.61 7.32
C ALA A 122 -7.77 10.29 6.38
N ILE A 123 -7.36 9.03 6.26
CA ILE A 123 -6.32 8.59 5.33
C ILE A 123 -6.76 8.83 3.88
N VAL A 124 -7.99 8.45 3.53
CA VAL A 124 -8.55 8.67 2.19
C VAL A 124 -8.66 10.17 1.89
N SER A 125 -9.17 10.98 2.82
CA SER A 125 -9.22 12.44 2.67
C SER A 125 -7.82 13.04 2.51
N ALA A 126 -6.85 12.63 3.32
CA ALA A 126 -5.48 13.14 3.22
C ALA A 126 -4.86 12.84 1.84
N TRP A 127 -5.10 11.63 1.31
CA TRP A 127 -4.68 11.25 -0.03
C TRP A 127 -5.36 12.10 -1.11
N GLN A 128 -6.69 12.26 -1.05
CA GLN A 128 -7.44 13.12 -1.98
C GLN A 128 -6.98 14.58 -1.93
N GLU A 129 -6.51 15.04 -0.77
CA GLU A 129 -5.96 16.38 -0.56
C GLU A 129 -4.45 16.49 -0.87
N GLY A 130 -3.84 15.45 -1.44
CA GLY A 130 -2.49 15.51 -1.99
C GLY A 130 -1.41 14.75 -1.22
N ALA A 131 -1.72 14.09 -0.10
CA ALA A 131 -0.77 13.17 0.54
C ALA A 131 -0.54 11.95 -0.35
N SER A 132 0.69 11.44 -0.39
CA SER A 132 0.92 10.16 -1.04
C SER A 132 0.49 9.02 -0.13
N LEU A 133 -0.08 7.97 -0.70
CA LEU A 133 -0.54 6.77 -0.01
C LEU A 133 0.09 5.54 -0.64
N ALA A 134 0.58 4.62 0.18
CA ALA A 134 1.20 3.40 -0.31
C ALA A 134 0.85 2.19 0.56
N GLY A 135 0.75 1.04 -0.09
CA GLY A 135 0.54 -0.24 0.58
C GLY A 135 1.50 -1.27 0.01
N CYS A 136 2.21 -1.98 0.89
CA CYS A 136 3.09 -3.08 0.50
C CYS A 136 2.48 -4.42 0.86
N SER A 137 2.54 -5.37 -0.08
CA SER A 137 2.07 -6.73 0.12
C SER A 137 0.61 -6.76 0.63
N ALA A 138 0.39 -7.05 1.91
CA ALA A 138 -0.91 -6.97 2.55
C ALA A 138 -1.59 -5.59 2.39
N GLY A 139 -0.84 -4.49 2.49
CA GLY A 139 -1.37 -3.15 2.26
C GLY A 139 -1.90 -2.95 0.84
N ALA A 140 -1.17 -3.44 -0.18
CA ALA A 140 -1.61 -3.37 -1.57
C ALA A 140 -2.89 -4.19 -1.81
N MET A 141 -2.98 -5.37 -1.20
CA MET A 141 -4.18 -6.21 -1.26
C MET A 141 -5.38 -5.54 -0.58
N ALA A 142 -5.15 -4.89 0.57
CA ALA A 142 -6.20 -4.24 1.34
C ALA A 142 -6.81 -3.04 0.62
N PHE A 143 -6.09 -2.33 -0.25
CA PHE A 143 -6.63 -1.20 -1.00
C PHE A 143 -7.62 -1.61 -2.09
N GLY A 144 -7.53 -2.85 -2.60
CA GLY A 144 -8.43 -3.35 -3.63
C GLY A 144 -9.87 -3.56 -3.17
N GLY A 145 -10.74 -3.98 -4.10
CA GLY A 145 -12.12 -4.36 -3.78
C GLY A 145 -12.24 -5.70 -3.06
N LYS A 146 -11.38 -6.67 -3.41
CA LYS A 146 -11.36 -8.01 -2.82
C LYS A 146 -9.94 -8.43 -2.49
N ILE A 147 -9.79 -9.14 -1.37
CA ILE A 147 -8.57 -9.83 -0.96
C ILE A 147 -8.65 -11.27 -1.45
N ILE A 148 -7.73 -11.66 -2.33
CA ILE A 148 -7.61 -13.05 -2.78
C ILE A 148 -7.00 -13.90 -1.67
N GLY A 149 -7.71 -14.97 -1.29
CA GLY A 149 -7.31 -15.92 -0.25
C GLY A 149 -6.14 -16.83 -0.62
N ILE A 150 -5.04 -16.30 -1.13
CA ILE A 150 -3.87 -17.11 -1.54
C ILE A 150 -3.34 -17.90 -0.35
N ARG A 151 -3.30 -17.31 0.86
CA ARG A 151 -2.85 -18.01 2.08
C ARG A 151 -3.99 -18.54 2.96
N ARG A 152 -5.20 -17.99 2.86
CA ARG A 152 -6.34 -18.32 3.74
C ARG A 152 -7.48 -19.12 3.10
N SER A 153 -7.36 -19.49 1.83
CA SER A 153 -8.36 -20.24 1.04
C SER A 153 -9.72 -19.55 0.84
N GLN A 154 -10.06 -18.54 1.64
CA GLN A 154 -11.28 -17.75 1.53
C GLN A 154 -10.97 -16.33 1.05
N MET A 155 -11.86 -15.79 0.22
CA MET A 155 -11.83 -14.38 -0.17
C MET A 155 -12.44 -13.50 0.91
N SER A 156 -12.02 -12.24 0.97
CA SER A 156 -12.59 -11.24 1.88
C SER A 156 -12.69 -9.89 1.16
N ASP A 157 -13.46 -8.96 1.73
CA ASP A 157 -13.55 -7.61 1.21
C ASP A 157 -12.28 -6.81 1.55
N GLY A 158 -11.83 -6.00 0.60
CA GLY A 158 -10.82 -4.98 0.85
C GLY A 158 -11.44 -3.70 1.41
N LEU A 159 -10.60 -2.68 1.63
CA LEU A 159 -11.02 -1.33 2.01
C LEU A 159 -11.68 -0.57 0.86
N SER A 160 -11.66 -1.13 -0.36
CA SER A 160 -12.35 -0.59 -1.54
C SER A 160 -11.92 0.83 -1.89
N LEU A 161 -10.63 1.14 -1.72
CA LEU A 161 -10.02 2.35 -2.28
C LEU A 161 -10.00 2.28 -3.81
N LEU A 162 -9.70 1.09 -4.34
CA LEU A 162 -9.66 0.74 -5.76
C LEU A 162 -10.59 -0.47 -5.97
N PRO A 163 -11.93 -0.27 -5.95
CA PRO A 163 -12.89 -1.37 -5.96
C PRO A 163 -12.79 -2.27 -7.21
N GLU A 164 -12.27 -1.75 -8.31
CA GLU A 164 -12.08 -2.43 -9.59
C GLU A 164 -10.77 -3.24 -9.67
N ILE A 165 -9.90 -3.17 -8.67
CA ILE A 165 -8.58 -3.83 -8.66
C ILE A 165 -8.47 -4.90 -7.56
N GLU A 166 -7.81 -5.99 -7.90
CA GLU A 166 -7.33 -7.03 -7.00
C GLU A 166 -5.83 -7.22 -7.20
N VAL A 167 -5.08 -7.45 -6.10
CA VAL A 167 -3.61 -7.53 -6.15
C VAL A 167 -3.12 -8.89 -5.65
N ILE A 168 -2.18 -9.48 -6.38
CA ILE A 168 -1.31 -10.56 -5.94
C ILE A 168 0.11 -10.00 -5.79
N PRO A 169 0.54 -9.64 -4.57
CA PRO A 169 1.92 -9.19 -4.34
C PRO A 169 2.89 -10.39 -4.37
N HIS A 170 4.20 -10.15 -4.39
CA HIS A 170 5.22 -11.23 -4.49
C HIS A 170 4.91 -12.23 -5.62
N TYR A 171 4.39 -11.77 -6.75
CA TYR A 171 3.81 -12.65 -7.77
C TYR A 171 4.82 -13.67 -8.32
N ASP A 172 6.06 -13.24 -8.60
CA ASP A 172 7.19 -14.07 -8.98
C ASP A 172 7.49 -15.22 -8.01
N LYS A 173 7.25 -15.04 -6.70
CA LYS A 173 7.40 -16.11 -5.70
C LYS A 173 6.16 -16.98 -5.58
N PHE A 174 4.97 -16.40 -5.59
CA PHE A 174 3.73 -17.16 -5.45
C PHE A 174 3.48 -18.11 -6.62
N LEU A 175 3.92 -17.77 -7.83
CA LEU A 175 3.89 -18.67 -8.97
C LEU A 175 4.63 -19.99 -8.68
N GLY A 176 5.78 -19.91 -7.99
CA GLY A 176 6.55 -21.10 -7.62
C GLY A 176 5.98 -21.86 -6.42
N TRP A 177 5.40 -21.15 -5.44
CA TRP A 177 4.96 -21.76 -4.18
C TRP A 177 3.53 -22.27 -4.20
N LEU A 178 2.61 -21.57 -4.87
CA LEU A 178 1.17 -21.83 -4.83
C LEU A 178 0.51 -21.65 -6.22
N PRO A 179 0.99 -22.37 -7.26
CA PRO A 179 0.54 -22.19 -8.64
C PRO A 179 -0.98 -22.40 -8.80
N ASP A 180 -1.55 -23.43 -8.16
CA ASP A 180 -2.99 -23.74 -8.27
C ASP A 180 -3.89 -22.62 -7.74
N ARG A 181 -3.44 -21.91 -6.69
CA ARG A 181 -4.22 -20.80 -6.11
C ARG A 181 -4.17 -19.56 -6.97
N VAL A 182 -3.02 -19.28 -7.58
CA VAL A 182 -2.87 -18.21 -8.56
C VAL A 182 -3.75 -18.52 -9.79
N ALA A 183 -3.68 -19.75 -10.31
CA ALA A 183 -4.52 -20.18 -11.43
C ALA A 183 -6.03 -20.06 -11.10
N ALA A 184 -6.45 -20.49 -9.91
CA ALA A 184 -7.83 -20.36 -9.46
C ALA A 184 -8.30 -18.89 -9.40
N ALA A 185 -7.43 -17.98 -8.96
CA ALA A 185 -7.74 -16.55 -8.96
C ALA A 185 -7.91 -16.01 -10.39
N ILE A 186 -7.05 -16.44 -11.33
CA ILE A 186 -7.09 -16.01 -12.74
C ILE A 186 -8.38 -16.44 -13.44
N VAL A 187 -8.80 -17.70 -13.26
CA VAL A 187 -9.96 -18.27 -13.98
C VAL A 187 -11.31 -17.93 -13.36
N ARG A 188 -11.33 -17.10 -12.31
CA ARG A 188 -12.53 -16.74 -11.56
C ARG A 188 -13.51 -15.94 -12.44
N LYS A 189 -14.61 -16.58 -12.86
CA LYS A 189 -15.56 -16.09 -13.88
C LYS A 189 -16.54 -15.03 -13.40
N ASP A 190 -16.81 -14.96 -12.10
CA ASP A 190 -17.72 -13.99 -11.47
C ASP A 190 -17.02 -12.66 -11.12
N ALA A 191 -15.75 -12.52 -11.48
CA ALA A 191 -14.99 -11.32 -11.24
C ALA A 191 -15.19 -10.26 -12.33
N ASN A 192 -15.62 -9.06 -11.93
CA ASN A 192 -15.67 -7.87 -12.79
C ASN A 192 -14.50 -6.90 -12.51
N THR A 193 -13.41 -7.41 -11.94
CA THR A 193 -12.23 -6.63 -11.49
C THR A 193 -10.98 -7.06 -12.24
N ALA A 194 -10.06 -6.11 -12.42
CA ALA A 194 -8.72 -6.38 -12.90
C ALA A 194 -7.89 -7.08 -11.80
N LEU A 195 -7.27 -8.21 -12.12
CA LEU A 195 -6.34 -8.91 -11.22
C LEU A 195 -4.91 -8.60 -11.63
N LEU A 196 -4.15 -8.00 -10.74
CA LEU A 196 -2.78 -7.56 -10.98
C LEU A 196 -1.79 -8.39 -10.17
N GLY A 197 -0.82 -9.01 -10.83
CA GLY A 197 0.35 -9.60 -10.19
C GLY A 197 1.47 -8.57 -10.09
N ILE A 198 2.02 -8.34 -8.90
CA ILE A 198 3.14 -7.40 -8.70
C ILE A 198 4.32 -8.18 -8.11
N ASP A 199 5.41 -8.22 -8.85
CA ASP A 199 6.63 -8.92 -8.44
C ASP A 199 7.32 -8.25 -7.23
N GLU A 200 8.23 -8.98 -6.58
CA GLU A 200 9.05 -8.43 -5.50
C GLU A 200 9.87 -7.20 -5.93
N ASN A 201 10.04 -6.23 -5.03
CA ASN A 201 10.74 -4.95 -5.28
C ASN A 201 10.23 -4.18 -6.52
N THR A 202 8.92 -4.27 -6.74
CA THR A 202 8.21 -3.63 -7.85
C THR A 202 6.98 -2.94 -7.30
N ALA A 203 6.61 -1.81 -7.90
CA ALA A 203 5.40 -1.08 -7.55
C ALA A 203 4.65 -0.66 -8.80
N LEU A 204 3.33 -0.54 -8.65
CA LEU A 204 2.44 0.12 -9.58
C LEU A 204 1.97 1.41 -8.93
N VAL A 205 2.28 2.56 -9.54
CA VAL A 205 2.09 3.89 -8.96
C VAL A 205 1.13 4.69 -9.82
N LEU A 206 0.03 5.15 -9.22
CA LEU A 206 -0.92 6.07 -9.84
C LEU A 206 -0.54 7.51 -9.52
N THR A 207 -0.42 8.33 -10.55
CA THR A 207 -0.41 9.80 -10.43
C THR A 207 -1.52 10.38 -11.32
N ASP A 208 -1.22 10.71 -12.57
CA ASP A 208 -2.19 10.95 -13.65
C ASP A 208 -2.55 9.67 -14.40
N LYS A 209 -1.58 8.76 -14.55
CA LYS A 209 -1.71 7.42 -15.09
C LYS A 209 -0.99 6.41 -14.20
N TRP A 210 -1.20 5.12 -14.48
CA TRP A 210 -0.53 4.03 -13.79
C TRP A 210 0.85 3.79 -14.38
N HIS A 211 1.88 3.84 -13.54
CA HIS A 211 3.27 3.65 -13.91
C HIS A 211 3.89 2.47 -13.17
N LYS A 212 4.75 1.72 -13.86
CA LYS A 212 5.60 0.72 -13.20
C LYS A 212 6.84 1.38 -12.58
N TYR A 213 7.20 0.98 -11.38
CA TYR A 213 8.50 1.23 -10.77
C TYR A 213 9.16 -0.08 -10.31
N GLY A 214 10.49 -0.15 -10.33
CA GLY A 214 11.24 -1.23 -9.69
C GLY A 214 11.77 -2.29 -10.66
N SER A 215 12.35 -3.36 -10.09
CA SER A 215 13.19 -4.30 -10.85
C SER A 215 12.43 -5.47 -11.50
N GLY A 216 11.21 -5.74 -11.06
CA GLY A 216 10.37 -6.81 -11.61
C GLY A 216 9.32 -6.29 -12.58
N ASN A 217 8.23 -7.05 -12.71
CA ASN A 217 7.12 -6.75 -13.60
C ASN A 217 5.81 -6.56 -12.83
N VAL A 218 4.88 -5.91 -13.53
CA VAL A 218 3.46 -5.87 -13.18
C VAL A 218 2.72 -6.62 -14.27
N HIS A 219 1.89 -7.57 -13.87
CA HIS A 219 1.21 -8.51 -14.75
C HIS A 219 -0.29 -8.26 -14.67
N VAL A 220 -0.93 -8.03 -15.81
CA VAL A 220 -2.40 -8.03 -15.92
C VAL A 220 -2.84 -9.48 -16.12
N LEU A 221 -3.35 -10.10 -15.05
CA LEU A 221 -3.64 -11.53 -15.01
C LEU A 221 -5.07 -11.86 -15.42
N ARG A 222 -6.00 -10.93 -15.20
CA ARG A 222 -7.41 -11.01 -15.56
C ARG A 222 -7.97 -9.60 -15.71
N GLY A 223 -8.90 -9.41 -16.65
CA GLY A 223 -9.52 -8.13 -16.93
C GLY A 223 -8.64 -7.23 -17.82
N GLU A 224 -9.16 -6.05 -18.15
CA GLU A 224 -8.43 -5.02 -18.89
C GLU A 224 -7.89 -3.98 -17.91
N PHE A 225 -6.62 -3.62 -18.07
CA PHE A 225 -5.97 -2.62 -17.23
C PHE A 225 -4.82 -1.97 -18.01
N GLU A 226 -4.83 -0.64 -18.10
CA GLU A 226 -3.81 0.11 -18.83
C GLU A 226 -2.69 0.55 -17.89
N ILE A 227 -1.45 0.21 -18.25
CA ILE A 227 -0.23 0.65 -17.57
C ILE A 227 0.57 1.44 -18.60
N SER A 228 1.04 2.62 -18.21
CA SER A 228 1.88 3.45 -19.06
C SER A 228 3.18 2.72 -19.43
N ASP A 229 3.58 2.84 -20.69
CA ASP A 229 4.90 2.39 -21.17
C ASP A 229 6.06 3.17 -20.54
N GLU A 230 5.78 4.36 -20.00
CA GLU A 230 6.77 5.18 -19.29
C GLU A 230 6.93 4.70 -17.84
N PRO A 231 8.16 4.43 -17.38
CA PRO A 231 8.38 4.10 -15.98
C PRO A 231 8.02 5.27 -15.08
N PHE A 232 7.73 4.98 -13.81
CA PHE A 232 7.45 6.01 -12.82
C PHE A 232 8.68 6.93 -12.68
N PRO A 233 8.53 8.25 -12.86
CA PRO A 233 9.65 9.18 -12.82
C PRO A 233 10.17 9.34 -11.37
N ILE A 234 11.50 9.34 -11.21
CA ILE A 234 12.18 9.69 -9.96
C ILE A 234 12.93 11.00 -10.20
N ASN A 235 12.74 11.98 -9.32
CA ASN A 235 13.33 13.32 -9.45
C ASN A 235 14.32 13.64 -8.32
#